data_AF-A0A950S556-F1
#
_entry.id   AF-A0A950S556-F1
#
_cell.length_a   1.000
_cell.length_b   1.000
_cell.length_c   1.000
_cell.angle_alpha   90.00
_cell.angle_beta   90.00
_cell.angle_gamma   90.00
#
_symmetry.space_group_name_H-M   'P 1'
#
loop_
_entity.id
_entity.type
_entity.pdbx_description
1 polymer ?
#
loop_
_entity_poly.entity_id
_entity_poly.type
_entity_poly.pdbx_seq_one_letter_code
_entity_poly.pdbx_strand_id
1 'polypeptide(L)'
;MPTTQTNLRELQAPIKARYHEQPDAARITLRVKSAASDLADPLHCAISPEAAPDIVWQSGAHPGVGGVGDVPCSGDLLLGALAACQEVTLRMVAAAMGIEIESLEVEA
;
A
#
# COMPACT_ATOMS: atom_id res chain seq x y z
N MET A 1 1.54 -26.37 11.30
CA MET A 1 1.82 -26.66 9.87
C MET A 1 3.17 -26.08 9.54
N PRO A 2 4.05 -26.73 8.77
CA PRO A 2 5.32 -26.12 8.41
C PRO A 2 5.01 -24.98 7.43
N THR A 3 5.11 -23.75 7.92
CA THR A 3 5.08 -22.54 7.13
C THR A 3 6.28 -22.56 6.21
N THR A 4 6.05 -22.59 4.90
CA THR A 4 7.11 -22.37 3.92
C THR A 4 7.67 -20.96 4.17
N GLN A 5 8.74 -20.85 4.96
CA GLN A 5 9.32 -19.58 5.33
C GLN A 5 10.04 -19.01 4.10
N THR A 6 9.45 -18.00 3.46
CA THR A 6 10.06 -17.31 2.34
C THR A 6 11.39 -16.70 2.79
N ASN A 7 12.51 -17.10 2.16
CA ASN A 7 13.81 -16.50 2.44
C ASN A 7 13.93 -15.12 1.77
N LEU A 8 13.58 -14.06 2.49
CA LEU A 8 13.63 -12.70 1.97
C LEU A 8 15.04 -12.23 1.56
N ARG A 9 16.09 -12.74 2.22
CA ARG A 9 17.47 -12.36 1.86
C ARG A 9 17.82 -12.87 0.48
N GLU A 10 17.44 -14.11 0.16
CA GLU A 10 17.66 -14.71 -1.16
C GLU A 10 16.88 -13.97 -2.25
N LEU A 11 15.62 -13.61 -1.99
CA LEU A 11 14.81 -12.82 -2.93
C LEU A 11 15.41 -11.43 -3.20
N GLN A 12 15.95 -10.78 -2.18
CA GLN A 12 16.48 -9.41 -2.29
C GLN A 12 17.91 -9.34 -2.84
N ALA A 13 18.71 -10.39 -2.70
CA ALA A 13 20.12 -10.40 -3.11
C ALA A 13 20.36 -9.92 -4.56
N PRO A 14 19.67 -10.46 -5.60
CA PRO A 14 19.88 -10.01 -6.97
C PRO A 14 19.39 -8.57 -7.21
N ILE A 15 18.32 -8.14 -6.51
CA ILE A 15 17.79 -6.77 -6.61
C ILE A 15 18.79 -5.78 -6.02
N LYS A 16 19.34 -6.07 -4.84
CA LYS A 16 20.35 -5.24 -4.17
C LYS A 16 21.63 -5.14 -4.99
N ALA A 17 22.11 -6.25 -5.55
CA ALA A 17 23.28 -6.24 -6.44
C ALA A 17 23.05 -5.32 -7.65
N ARG A 18 21.89 -5.42 -8.32
CA ARG A 18 21.52 -4.53 -9.42
C ARG A 18 21.48 -3.06 -8.99
N TYR A 19 20.93 -2.75 -7.82
CA TYR A 19 20.88 -1.36 -7.35
C TYR A 19 22.26 -0.80 -6.96
N HIS A 20 23.18 -1.64 -6.49
CA HIS A 20 24.56 -1.24 -6.25
C HIS A 20 25.30 -0.94 -7.56
N GLU A 21 25.12 -1.76 -8.59
CA GLU A 21 25.74 -1.57 -9.90
C GLU A 21 25.08 -0.44 -10.70
N GLN A 22 23.76 -0.30 -10.59
CA GLN A 22 22.93 0.64 -11.35
C GLN A 22 21.92 1.34 -10.43
N PRO A 23 22.33 2.38 -9.67
CA PRO A 23 21.45 3.06 -8.72
C PRO A 23 20.16 3.63 -9.33
N ASP A 24 20.20 4.07 -10.59
CA ASP A 24 19.00 4.57 -11.28
C ASP A 24 17.91 3.50 -11.43
N ALA A 25 18.26 2.21 -11.43
CA ALA A 25 17.28 1.13 -11.47
C ALA A 25 16.42 1.04 -10.20
N ALA A 26 16.82 1.70 -9.10
CA ALA A 26 16.04 1.79 -7.87
C ALA A 26 14.96 2.89 -7.91
N ARG A 27 14.94 3.74 -8.95
CA ARG A 27 13.95 4.82 -9.09
C ARG A 27 12.64 4.27 -9.62
N ILE A 28 11.65 4.12 -8.74
CA ILE A 28 10.32 3.62 -9.07
C ILE A 28 9.33 4.80 -9.01
N THR A 29 8.48 4.93 -10.03
CA THR A 29 7.37 5.90 -10.05
C THR A 29 6.06 5.15 -9.98
N LEU A 30 5.31 5.35 -8.89
CA LEU A 30 3.96 4.84 -8.74
C LEU A 30 2.97 5.87 -9.30
N ARG A 31 1.89 5.39 -9.92
CA ARG A 31 0.82 6.24 -10.45
C ARG A 31 -0.54 5.66 -10.09
N VAL A 32 -1.45 6.57 -9.78
CA VAL A 32 -2.88 6.31 -9.56
C VAL A 32 -3.67 7.33 -10.37
N LYS A 33 -4.87 6.96 -10.80
CA LYS A 33 -5.75 7.81 -11.61
C LYS A 33 -7.19 7.68 -11.13
N SER A 34 -8.03 8.66 -11.47
CA SER A 34 -9.47 8.51 -11.30
C SER A 34 -9.97 7.33 -12.13
N ALA A 35 -10.78 6.48 -11.52
CA ALA A 35 -11.59 5.47 -12.19
C ALA A 35 -12.94 6.06 -12.60
N ALA A 36 -13.68 5.32 -13.44
CA ALA A 36 -15.04 5.70 -13.80
C ALA A 36 -15.93 5.78 -12.54
N SER A 37 -16.65 6.88 -12.40
CA SER A 37 -17.59 7.18 -11.31
C SER A 37 -18.67 8.14 -11.83
N ASP A 38 -19.77 8.28 -11.09
CA ASP A 38 -20.84 9.21 -11.44
C ASP A 38 -20.39 10.65 -11.19
N LEU A 39 -20.21 11.43 -12.27
CA LEU A 39 -19.82 12.84 -12.17
C LEU A 39 -20.94 13.76 -11.67
N ALA A 40 -22.19 13.27 -11.63
CA ALA A 40 -23.29 14.01 -11.03
C ALA A 40 -23.28 13.93 -9.49
N ASP A 41 -22.50 13.02 -8.92
CA ASP A 41 -22.26 12.91 -7.48
C ASP A 41 -21.04 13.76 -7.08
N PRO A 42 -21.23 14.91 -6.42
CA PRO A 42 -20.13 15.78 -6.04
C PRO A 42 -19.41 15.32 -4.77
N LEU A 43 -19.92 14.28 -4.08
CA LEU A 43 -19.41 13.84 -2.79
C LEU A 43 -18.54 12.59 -2.90
N HIS A 44 -18.52 11.93 -4.05
CA HIS A 44 -17.79 10.68 -4.26
C HIS A 44 -16.85 10.71 -5.46
N CYS A 45 -15.79 9.92 -5.37
CA CYS A 45 -14.94 9.61 -6.49
C CYS A 45 -14.36 8.19 -6.34
N ALA A 46 -13.77 7.71 -7.43
CA ALA A 46 -13.12 6.42 -7.47
C ALA A 46 -11.68 6.59 -7.97
N ILE A 47 -10.73 5.91 -7.34
CA ILE A 47 -9.30 5.94 -7.69
C ILE A 47 -8.82 4.52 -8.00
N SER A 48 -7.99 4.35 -9.02
CA SER A 48 -7.38 3.08 -9.37
C SER A 48 -5.86 3.22 -9.56
N PRO A 49 -5.04 2.31 -9.02
CA PRO A 49 -3.61 2.27 -9.28
C PRO A 49 -3.31 1.69 -10.66
N GLU A 50 -2.38 2.30 -11.41
CA GLU A 50 -1.99 1.77 -12.73
C GLU A 50 -1.39 0.36 -12.66
N ALA A 51 -0.77 0.02 -11.53
CA ALA A 51 -0.18 -1.30 -11.31
C ALA A 51 -1.22 -2.41 -11.05
N ALA A 52 -2.46 -2.05 -10.71
CA ALA A 52 -3.54 -2.99 -10.44
C ALA A 52 -4.90 -2.37 -10.87
N PRO A 53 -5.15 -2.26 -12.19
CA PRO A 53 -6.29 -1.51 -12.73
C PRO A 53 -7.66 -2.10 -12.36
N ASP A 54 -7.70 -3.38 -11.99
CA ASP A 54 -8.93 -4.05 -11.54
C ASP A 54 -9.29 -3.69 -10.09
N ILE A 55 -8.40 -3.02 -9.36
CA ILE A 55 -8.66 -2.50 -8.02
C ILE A 55 -9.18 -1.06 -8.12
N VAL A 56 -10.29 -0.81 -7.45
CA VAL A 56 -10.90 0.52 -7.34
C VAL A 56 -11.12 0.87 -5.88
N TRP A 57 -10.51 1.96 -5.44
CA TRP A 57 -10.74 2.55 -4.12
C TRP A 57 -11.83 3.62 -4.24
N GLN A 58 -12.96 3.38 -3.57
CA GLN A 58 -13.99 4.39 -3.41
C GLN A 58 -13.52 5.42 -2.38
N SER A 59 -13.76 6.70 -2.66
CA SER A 59 -13.46 7.80 -1.75
C SER A 59 -14.63 8.76 -1.67
N GLY A 60 -14.90 9.27 -0.48
CA GLY A 60 -15.95 10.24 -0.21
C GLY A 60 -15.43 11.52 0.43
N ALA A 61 -16.22 12.58 0.36
CA ALA A 61 -16.03 13.75 1.19
C ALA A 61 -16.17 13.37 2.68
N HIS A 62 -15.32 13.92 3.53
CA HIS A 62 -15.40 13.66 4.97
C HIS A 62 -16.68 14.27 5.57
N PRO A 63 -17.35 13.64 6.56
CA PRO A 63 -18.56 14.21 7.18
C PRO A 63 -18.36 15.62 7.75
N GLY A 64 -17.17 15.93 8.23
CA GLY A 64 -16.79 17.26 8.72
C GLY A 64 -16.80 18.38 7.66
N VAL A 65 -16.88 18.03 6.37
CA VAL A 65 -17.08 18.97 5.26
C VAL A 65 -18.41 18.74 4.53
N GLY A 66 -19.34 17.99 5.13
CA GLY A 66 -20.68 17.73 4.59
C GLY A 66 -20.83 16.45 3.75
N GLY A 67 -19.85 15.54 3.80
CA GLY A 67 -19.96 14.23 3.14
C GLY A 67 -20.84 13.23 3.87
N VAL A 68 -21.15 12.11 3.20
CA VAL A 68 -22.07 11.07 3.69
C VAL A 68 -21.43 10.13 4.72
N GLY A 69 -20.12 9.87 4.58
CA GLY A 69 -19.39 8.97 5.50
C GLY A 69 -19.69 7.49 5.31
N ASP A 70 -20.14 7.09 4.13
CA ASP A 70 -20.45 5.72 3.70
C ASP A 70 -19.26 5.01 3.03
N VAL A 71 -18.24 5.76 2.60
CA VAL A 71 -16.96 5.25 2.09
C VAL A 71 -15.78 5.99 2.74
N PRO A 72 -14.55 5.43 2.71
CA PRO A 72 -13.36 6.09 3.25
C PRO A 72 -13.15 7.47 2.63
N CYS A 73 -12.66 8.44 3.42
CA CYS A 73 -12.24 9.71 2.86
C CYS A 73 -10.77 9.65 2.38
N SER A 74 -10.29 10.73 1.75
CA SER A 74 -8.89 10.82 1.33
C SER A 74 -7.89 10.68 2.48
N GLY A 75 -8.27 11.09 3.69
CA GLY A 75 -7.48 10.89 4.91
C GLY A 75 -7.35 9.41 5.27
N ASP A 76 -8.45 8.66 5.28
CA ASP A 76 -8.46 7.22 5.57
C ASP A 76 -7.64 6.44 4.53
N LEU A 77 -7.73 6.81 3.25
CA LEU A 77 -6.92 6.20 2.20
C LEU A 77 -5.42 6.45 2.41
N LEU A 78 -5.04 7.68 2.80
CA LEU A 78 -3.65 8.02 3.10
C LEU A 78 -3.12 7.27 4.32
N LEU A 79 -3.89 7.23 5.41
CA LEU A 79 -3.53 6.51 6.63
C LEU A 79 -3.47 5.00 6.39
N GLY A 80 -4.40 4.44 5.60
CA GLY A 80 -4.36 3.04 5.18
C GLY A 80 -3.09 2.71 4.40
N ALA A 81 -2.66 3.59 3.48
CA ALA A 81 -1.41 3.42 2.75
C ALA A 81 -0.18 3.48 3.69
N LEU A 82 -0.20 4.37 4.69
CA LEU A 82 0.85 4.50 5.70
C LEU A 82 0.94 3.25 6.58
N ALA A 83 -0.18 2.82 7.16
CA ALA A 83 -0.26 1.64 8.02
C ALA A 83 0.20 0.38 7.27
N ALA A 84 -0.27 0.18 6.04
CA ALA A 84 0.15 -0.94 5.20
C ALA A 84 1.66 -0.93 4.93
N CYS A 85 2.23 0.25 4.64
CA CYS A 85 3.67 0.41 4.40
C CYS A 85 4.50 0.07 5.66
N GLN A 86 4.06 0.51 6.83
CA GLN A 86 4.73 0.22 8.10
C GLN A 86 4.66 -1.27 8.44
N GLU A 87 3.47 -1.88 8.33
CA GLU A 87 3.26 -3.28 8.66
C GLU A 87 4.08 -4.22 7.76
N VAL A 88 4.04 -4.02 6.44
CA VAL A 88 4.82 -4.85 5.52
C VAL A 88 6.32 -4.70 5.76
N THR A 89 6.78 -3.49 6.07
CA THR A 89 8.19 -3.23 6.38
C THR A 89 8.63 -3.98 7.63
N LEU A 90 7.85 -3.92 8.72
CA LEU A 90 8.13 -4.65 9.96
C LEU A 90 8.23 -6.15 9.72
N ARG A 91 7.26 -6.72 9.00
CA ARG A 91 7.26 -8.14 8.64
C ARG A 91 8.48 -8.53 7.80
N MET A 92 8.82 -7.70 6.81
CA MET A 92 9.98 -7.95 5.95
C MET A 92 11.30 -7.93 6.72
N VAL A 93 11.47 -6.97 7.63
CA VAL A 93 12.67 -6.88 8.47
C VAL A 93 12.76 -8.06 9.43
N ALA A 94 11.67 -8.41 10.13
CA ALA A 94 11.65 -9.54 11.05
C ALA A 94 12.00 -10.86 10.35
N ALA A 95 11.37 -11.14 9.19
CA ALA A 95 11.68 -12.32 8.39
C ALA A 95 13.14 -12.31 7.89
N ALA A 96 13.68 -11.15 7.48
CA ALA A 96 15.09 -11.04 7.10
C ALA A 96 16.04 -11.22 8.30
N MET A 97 15.60 -10.99 9.53
CA MET A 97 16.41 -11.16 10.75
C MET A 97 16.23 -12.52 11.41
N GLY A 98 15.29 -13.36 10.93
CA GLY A 98 14.93 -14.62 11.57
C GLY A 98 14.19 -14.43 12.90
N ILE A 99 13.49 -13.29 13.05
CA ILE A 99 12.66 -12.99 14.21
C ILE A 99 11.24 -13.47 13.94
N GLU A 100 10.71 -14.33 14.82
CA GLU A 100 9.31 -14.75 14.79
C GLU A 100 8.42 -13.65 15.39
N ILE A 101 7.31 -13.35 14.70
CA ILE A 101 6.29 -12.38 15.16
C ILE A 101 5.10 -13.18 15.66
N GLU A 102 4.80 -13.11 16.96
CA GLU A 102 3.63 -13.76 17.56
C GLU A 102 2.35 -12.91 17.40
N SER A 103 2.48 -11.58 17.44
CA SER A 103 1.38 -10.63 17.20
C SER A 103 1.94 -9.32 16.62
N LEU A 104 1.13 -8.65 15.80
CA LEU A 104 1.45 -7.36 15.20
C LEU A 104 0.17 -6.58 14.92
N GLU A 105 0.14 -5.33 15.35
CA GLU A 105 -0.90 -4.35 15.07
C GLU A 105 -0.23 -3.01 14.74
N VAL A 106 -0.76 -2.30 13.75
CA VAL A 106 -0.30 -0.97 13.34
C VAL A 106 -1.48 -0.02 13.35
N GLU A 107 -1.34 1.09 14.07
CA GLU A 107 -2.28 2.20 14.13
C GLU A 107 -1.59 3.46 13.58
N ALA A 108 -2.29 4.24 12.76
CA ALA A 108 -1.76 5.39 12.01
C ALA A 108 -2.66 6.62 12.15
#